data_AF-A0A8S4G212-F1
#
_entry.id   AF-A0A8S4G212-F1
#
_cell.length_a   1.000
_cell.length_b   1.000
_cell.length_c   1.000
_cell.angle_alpha   90.00
_cell.angle_beta   90.00
_cell.angle_gamma   90.00
#
_symmetry.space_group_name_H-M   'P 1'
#
loop_
_entity.id
_entity.type
_entity.pdbx_description
1 polymer ?
#
loop_
_entity_poly.entity_id
_entity_poly.type
_entity_poly.pdbx_seq_one_letter_code
_entity_poly.pdbx_strand_id
1 'polypeptide(L)'
;MSPLSGPPVELGEKHAELVVKFVANIRNSKPDSRNVALATITLLEQIISDSNSATAYELCTLVRGVGRAMGRALPQQLVAGNIVRRVLRAVRDEYRNQADQQLVAGNIVRRVLRAVRDEYRNQADQVMKGIQGWITQTGTKPG
;
A
#
# COMPACT_ATOMS: atom_id res chain seq x y z
N MET A 1 -7.05 -4.81 -32.26
CA MET A 1 -6.86 -4.10 -30.97
C MET A 1 -5.51 -4.52 -30.42
N SER A 2 -4.50 -3.65 -30.49
CA SER A 2 -3.16 -3.95 -29.97
C SER A 2 -3.14 -3.70 -28.46
N PRO A 3 -2.63 -4.64 -27.64
CA PRO A 3 -2.47 -4.34 -26.22
C PRO A 3 -1.34 -3.31 -26.10
N LEU A 4 -1.58 -2.30 -25.28
CA LEU A 4 -0.59 -1.31 -24.82
C LEU A 4 0.53 -2.03 -24.05
N SER A 5 1.42 -2.68 -24.79
CA SER A 5 2.70 -3.20 -24.32
C SER A 5 3.74 -2.09 -24.52
N GLY A 6 3.60 -1.01 -23.72
CA GLY A 6 4.76 -0.17 -23.45
C GLY A 6 5.87 -1.05 -22.86
N PRO A 7 7.15 -0.70 -23.07
CA PRO A 7 8.26 -1.41 -22.45
C PRO A 7 7.99 -1.57 -20.94
N PRO A 8 8.39 -2.70 -20.31
CA PRO A 8 8.24 -2.84 -18.88
C PRO A 8 8.89 -1.61 -18.26
N VAL A 9 8.07 -0.77 -17.62
CA VAL A 9 8.54 0.44 -16.96
C VAL A 9 9.62 -0.02 -16.00
N GLU A 10 10.87 0.25 -16.37
CA GLU A 10 12.01 -0.12 -15.55
C GLU A 10 11.85 0.69 -14.27
N LEU A 11 11.53 0.00 -13.17
CA LEU A 11 11.67 0.63 -11.87
C LEU A 11 13.10 1.11 -11.79
N GLY A 12 13.30 2.41 -11.53
CA GLY A 12 14.63 2.93 -11.26
C GLY A 12 15.33 2.06 -10.22
N GLU A 13 16.63 1.83 -10.38
CA GLU A 13 17.41 0.84 -9.61
C GLU A 13 17.14 0.92 -8.10
N LYS A 14 17.02 2.14 -7.56
CA LYS A 14 16.67 2.41 -6.17
C LYS A 14 15.35 1.77 -5.74
N HIS A 15 14.30 1.92 -6.53
CA HIS A 15 12.98 1.36 -6.20
C HIS A 15 12.94 -0.15 -6.39
N ALA A 16 13.69 -0.68 -7.37
CA ALA A 16 13.82 -2.13 -7.55
C ALA A 16 14.47 -2.78 -6.31
N GLU A 17 15.52 -2.17 -5.76
CA GLU A 17 16.18 -2.68 -4.54
C GLU A 17 15.23 -2.70 -3.33
N LEU A 18 14.41 -1.65 -3.15
CA LEU A 18 13.41 -1.60 -2.08
C LEU A 18 12.37 -2.73 -2.23
N VAL A 19 11.93 -3.01 -3.45
CA VAL A 19 11.01 -4.12 -3.73
C VAL A 19 11.66 -5.47 -3.43
N VAL A 20 12.92 -5.68 -3.81
CA VAL A 20 13.65 -6.92 -3.51
C VAL A 20 13.78 -7.13 -2.01
N LYS A 21 14.17 -6.09 -1.26
CA LYS A 21 14.24 -6.14 0.22
C LYS A 21 12.89 -6.45 0.84
N PHE A 22 11.82 -5.81 0.35
CA PHE A 22 10.46 -6.10 0.79
C PHE A 22 10.08 -7.57 0.54
N VAL A 23 10.30 -8.08 -0.67
CA VAL A 23 10.00 -9.46 -1.03
C VAL A 23 10.76 -10.46 -0.14
N ALA A 24 12.05 -10.23 0.08
CA ALA A 24 12.87 -11.06 0.96
C ALA A 24 12.33 -11.07 2.39
N ASN A 25 11.96 -9.89 2.92
CA ASN A 25 11.39 -9.78 4.26
C ASN A 25 10.09 -10.59 4.39
N ILE A 26 9.14 -10.43 3.45
CA ILE A 26 7.87 -11.16 3.49
C ILE A 26 8.05 -12.67 3.37
N ARG A 27 8.99 -13.13 2.52
CA ARG A 27 9.28 -14.57 2.37
C ARG A 27 9.88 -15.18 3.63
N ASN A 28 10.80 -14.46 4.28
CA ASN A 28 11.54 -14.97 5.43
C ASN A 28 10.71 -14.93 6.72
N SER A 29 9.93 -13.86 6.93
CA SER A 29 9.19 -13.65 8.17
C SER A 29 7.80 -14.29 8.18
N LYS A 30 7.25 -14.69 7.03
CA LYS A 30 5.86 -15.15 6.84
C LYS A 30 4.86 -14.35 7.71
N PRO A 31 4.83 -13.01 7.55
CA PRO A 31 4.06 -12.15 8.43
C PRO A 31 2.57 -12.35 8.22
N ASP A 32 1.79 -12.03 9.26
CA ASP A 32 0.33 -11.96 9.16
C ASP A 32 -0.14 -10.91 8.15
N SER A 33 -1.41 -10.99 7.76
CA SER A 33 -2.01 -10.09 6.77
C SER A 33 -1.86 -8.60 7.15
N ARG A 34 -1.90 -8.30 8.45
CA ARG A 34 -1.72 -6.95 8.97
C ARG A 34 -0.31 -6.42 8.76
N ASN A 35 0.72 -7.19 9.10
CA ASN A 35 2.10 -6.75 8.92
C ASN A 35 2.46 -6.67 7.43
N VAL A 36 1.93 -7.57 6.59
CA VAL A 36 2.04 -7.46 5.12
C VAL A 36 1.43 -6.14 4.65
N ALA A 37 0.25 -5.77 5.18
CA ALA A 37 -0.41 -4.52 4.82
C ALA A 37 0.45 -3.30 5.18
N LEU A 38 0.90 -3.22 6.44
CA LEU A 38 1.72 -2.11 6.92
C LEU A 38 3.04 -1.99 6.18
N ALA A 39 3.72 -3.12 5.92
CA ALA A 39 4.96 -3.13 5.15
C ALA A 39 4.74 -2.66 3.71
N THR A 40 3.63 -3.05 3.08
CA THR A 40 3.27 -2.60 1.72
C THR A 40 3.02 -1.09 1.70
N ILE A 41 2.31 -0.56 2.69
CA ILE A 41 2.04 0.88 2.82
C ILE A 41 3.34 1.66 2.98
N THR A 42 4.25 1.19 3.84
CA THR A 42 5.54 1.83 4.08
C THR A 42 6.41 1.85 2.81
N LEU A 43 6.46 0.74 2.07
CA LEU A 43 7.16 0.67 0.79
C LEU A 43 6.62 1.71 -0.20
N LEU A 44 5.29 1.76 -0.36
CA LEU A 44 4.66 2.72 -1.26
C LEU A 44 4.89 4.18 -0.80
N GLU A 45 4.84 4.46 0.50
CA GLU A 45 5.08 5.79 1.06
C GLU A 45 6.52 6.28 0.77
N GLN A 46 7.52 5.40 0.92
CA GLN A 46 8.91 5.72 0.61
C GLN A 46 9.07 6.05 -0.88
N ILE A 47 8.57 5.18 -1.74
CA ILE A 47 8.67 5.32 -3.19
C ILE A 47 7.98 6.60 -3.70
N ILE A 48 6.83 6.94 -3.11
CA ILE A 48 6.06 8.14 -3.46
C ILE A 48 6.71 9.41 -2.91
N SER A 49 7.34 9.33 -1.73
CA SER A 49 8.05 10.47 -1.16
C SER A 49 9.33 10.80 -1.92
N ASP A 50 10.00 9.79 -2.47
CA ASP A 50 11.13 9.96 -3.38
C ASP A 50 10.72 10.60 -4.73
N SER A 51 9.46 10.47 -5.14
CA SER A 51 8.94 10.97 -6.42
C SER A 51 8.07 12.23 -6.27
N ASN A 52 8.42 13.11 -5.31
CA ASN A 52 7.61 14.26 -4.89
C ASN A 52 7.26 15.27 -6.00
N SER A 53 7.98 15.29 -7.13
CA SER A 53 7.72 16.12 -8.31
C SER A 53 7.06 15.38 -9.48
N ALA A 54 6.73 14.10 -9.33
CA ALA A 54 6.18 13.28 -10.41
C ALA A 54 4.70 13.62 -10.69
N THR A 55 4.35 13.60 -11.97
CA THR A 55 2.97 13.72 -12.43
C THR A 55 2.12 12.53 -11.94
N ALA A 56 0.79 12.69 -11.86
CA ALA A 56 -0.10 11.60 -11.48
C ALA A 56 0.03 10.37 -12.42
N TYR A 57 0.35 10.61 -13.69
CA TYR A 57 0.61 9.56 -14.67
C TYR A 57 1.89 8.79 -14.34
N GLU A 58 2.99 9.48 -14.08
CA GLU A 58 4.27 8.87 -13.68
C GLU A 58 4.11 8.09 -12.37
N LEU A 59 3.43 8.67 -11.38
CA LEU A 59 3.16 8.02 -10.10
C LEU A 59 2.33 6.74 -10.28
N CYS A 60 1.28 6.79 -11.09
CA CYS A 60 0.48 5.63 -11.45
C CYS A 60 1.33 4.54 -12.12
N THR A 61 2.24 4.93 -12.99
CA THR A 61 3.08 4.02 -13.77
C THR A 61 4.10 3.33 -12.87
N LEU A 62 4.73 4.09 -11.99
CA LEU A 62 5.69 3.61 -11.01
C LEU A 62 5.03 2.70 -9.95
N VAL A 63 3.87 3.08 -9.38
CA VAL A 63 3.12 2.22 -8.45
C VAL A 63 2.64 0.93 -9.12
N ARG A 64 2.28 0.97 -10.42
CA ARG A 64 1.97 -0.24 -11.19
C ARG A 64 3.20 -1.13 -11.38
N GLY A 65 4.36 -0.56 -11.64
CA GLY A 65 5.63 -1.29 -11.72
C GLY A 65 5.89 -2.06 -10.43
N VAL A 66 5.86 -1.36 -9.29
CA VAL A 66 6.01 -1.95 -7.94
C VAL A 66 5.00 -3.08 -7.73
N GLY A 67 3.73 -2.83 -8.02
CA GLY A 67 2.65 -3.82 -7.89
C GLY A 67 2.89 -5.08 -8.72
N ARG A 68 3.35 -4.94 -9.97
CA ARG A 68 3.67 -6.07 -10.85
C ARG A 68 4.85 -6.87 -10.33
N ALA A 69 5.92 -6.21 -9.89
CA ALA A 69 7.09 -6.86 -9.34
C ALA A 69 6.74 -7.66 -8.07
N MET A 70 6.00 -7.05 -7.13
CA MET A 70 5.51 -7.73 -5.94
C MET A 70 4.58 -8.90 -6.27
N GLY A 71 3.63 -8.72 -7.19
CA GLY A 71 2.67 -9.76 -7.56
C GLY A 71 3.33 -10.98 -8.21
N ARG A 72 4.38 -10.78 -9.01
CA ARG A 72 5.20 -11.87 -9.57
C ARG A 72 6.00 -12.60 -8.49
N ALA A 73 6.55 -11.86 -7.54
CA ALA A 73 7.43 -12.41 -6.51
C ALA A 73 6.67 -13.05 -5.33
N LEU A 74 5.47 -12.58 -5.03
CA LEU A 74 4.65 -12.96 -3.88
C LEU A 74 3.19 -13.22 -4.32
N PRO A 75 2.91 -14.24 -5.17
CA PRO A 75 1.58 -14.46 -5.71
C PRO A 75 0.52 -14.77 -4.65
N GLN A 76 0.93 -15.35 -3.51
CA GLN A 76 0.03 -15.68 -2.40
C GLN A 76 -0.35 -14.47 -1.53
N GLN A 77 0.34 -13.34 -1.66
CA GLN A 77 0.15 -12.17 -0.80
C GLN A 77 -0.85 -11.19 -1.42
N LEU A 78 -2.12 -11.61 -1.44
CA LEU A 78 -3.23 -10.85 -2.04
C LEU A 78 -3.45 -9.48 -1.38
N VAL A 79 -3.11 -9.35 -0.10
CA VAL A 79 -3.22 -8.11 0.69
C VAL A 79 -2.39 -6.99 0.07
N ALA A 80 -1.13 -7.28 -0.30
CA ALA A 80 -0.25 -6.31 -0.93
C ALA A 80 -0.84 -5.80 -2.26
N GLY A 81 -1.36 -6.72 -3.08
CA GLY A 81 -2.05 -6.37 -4.33
C GLY A 81 -3.31 -5.52 -4.10
N ASN A 82 -4.09 -5.82 -3.07
CA ASN A 82 -5.28 -5.03 -2.71
C ASN A 82 -4.93 -3.59 -2.35
N ILE A 83 -3.88 -3.38 -1.56
CA ILE A 83 -3.41 -2.05 -1.17
C ILE A 83 -2.93 -1.26 -2.39
N VAL A 84 -2.12 -1.88 -3.26
CA VAL A 84 -1.68 -1.25 -4.52
C VAL A 84 -2.89 -0.81 -5.37
N ARG A 85 -3.93 -1.64 -5.49
CA ARG A 85 -5.14 -1.25 -6.24
C ARG A 85 -5.88 -0.08 -5.59
N ARG A 86 -6.00 -0.04 -4.26
CA ARG A 86 -6.60 1.10 -3.53
C ARG A 86 -5.82 2.39 -3.79
N VAL A 87 -4.49 2.32 -3.73
CA VAL A 87 -3.61 3.46 -4.00
C VAL A 87 -3.74 3.93 -5.45
N LEU A 88 -3.70 3.03 -6.43
CA LEU A 88 -3.88 3.40 -7.84
C LEU A 88 -5.25 4.03 -8.14
N ARG A 89 -6.31 3.59 -7.45
CA ARG A 89 -7.63 4.20 -7.55
C ARG A 89 -7.59 5.63 -7.02
N ALA A 90 -7.03 5.84 -5.83
CA ALA A 90 -6.89 7.18 -5.26
C ALA A 90 -6.09 8.15 -6.15
N VAL A 91 -4.96 7.70 -6.73
CA VAL A 91 -4.18 8.52 -7.69
C VAL A 91 -5.04 8.91 -8.90
N ARG A 92 -5.84 7.96 -9.43
CA ARG A 92 -6.67 8.19 -10.61
C ARG A 92 -7.85 9.10 -10.32
N ASP A 93 -8.52 8.91 -9.19
CA ASP A 93 -9.66 9.72 -8.79
C ASP A 93 -9.23 11.17 -8.58
N GLU A 94 -8.04 11.37 -8.01
CA GLU A 94 -7.47 12.71 -7.88
C GLU A 94 -7.15 13.35 -9.23
N TYR A 95 -6.50 12.62 -10.14
CA TYR A 95 -6.25 13.13 -11.49
C TYR A 95 -7.53 13.57 -12.21
N ARG A 96 -8.63 12.84 -12.03
CA ARG A 96 -9.93 13.19 -12.61
C ARG A 96 -10.57 14.42 -11.97
N ASN A 97 -10.37 14.61 -10.68
CA ASN A 97 -10.87 15.77 -9.94
C ASN A 97 -10.01 17.03 -10.16
N GLN A 98 -8.76 16.86 -10.60
CA GLN A 98 -7.74 17.92 -10.76
C GLN A 98 -7.52 18.36 -12.22
N ALA A 99 -8.52 18.33 -13.10
CA ALA A 99 -8.40 18.94 -14.42
C ALA A 99 -8.00 20.44 -14.38
N ASP A 100 -8.10 21.10 -13.21
CA ASP A 100 -7.82 22.54 -13.04
C ASP A 100 -6.67 22.93 -12.10
N GLN A 101 -6.06 22.04 -11.30
CA GLN A 101 -4.99 22.48 -10.39
C GLN A 101 -3.83 21.49 -10.29
N GLN A 102 -2.67 22.00 -10.69
CA GLN A 102 -1.36 21.40 -10.62
C GLN A 102 -0.87 21.30 -9.17
N LEU A 103 -1.53 20.49 -8.34
CA LEU A 103 -1.20 20.32 -6.92
C LEU A 103 -1.08 18.84 -6.53
N VAL A 104 0.18 18.39 -6.55
CA VAL A 104 0.81 17.41 -5.65
C VAL A 104 0.04 16.08 -5.46
N ALA A 105 0.02 15.25 -6.51
CA ALA A 105 -0.45 13.85 -6.43
C ALA A 105 0.14 13.08 -5.22
N GLY A 106 1.37 13.40 -4.81
CA GLY A 106 2.01 12.84 -3.61
C GLY A 106 1.24 13.07 -2.31
N ASN A 107 0.57 14.22 -2.13
CA ASN A 107 -0.13 14.55 -0.88
C ASN A 107 -1.42 13.74 -0.71
N ILE A 108 -2.18 13.53 -1.79
CA ILE A 108 -3.41 12.73 -1.74
C ILE A 108 -3.09 11.25 -1.52
N VAL A 109 -2.05 10.72 -2.16
CA VAL A 109 -1.66 9.34 -1.91
C VAL A 109 -1.18 9.15 -0.48
N ARG A 110 -0.40 10.08 0.07
CA ARG A 110 -0.04 10.05 1.51
C ARG A 110 -1.28 10.05 2.38
N ARG A 111 -2.31 10.84 2.07
CA ARG A 111 -3.58 10.84 2.81
C ARG A 111 -4.27 9.48 2.76
N VAL A 112 -4.30 8.83 1.60
CA VAL A 112 -4.88 7.49 1.44
C VAL A 112 -4.05 6.43 2.15
N LEU A 113 -2.72 6.47 2.04
CA LEU A 113 -1.82 5.58 2.75
C LEU A 113 -1.97 5.73 4.27
N ARG A 114 -2.13 6.96 4.77
CA ARG A 114 -2.45 7.25 6.17
C ARG A 114 -3.81 6.68 6.56
N ALA A 115 -4.87 6.93 5.79
CA ALA A 115 -6.19 6.39 6.07
C ALA A 115 -6.20 4.85 6.11
N VAL A 116 -5.50 4.20 5.17
CA VAL A 116 -5.35 2.73 5.14
C VAL A 116 -4.52 2.26 6.35
N ARG A 117 -3.43 2.95 6.68
CA ARG A 117 -2.60 2.63 7.87
C ARG A 117 -3.40 2.75 9.16
N ASP A 118 -4.23 3.78 9.27
CA ASP A 118 -5.08 4.04 10.43
C ASP A 118 -6.21 3.00 10.51
N GLU A 119 -6.80 2.59 9.39
CA GLU A 119 -7.75 1.46 9.34
C GLU A 119 -7.15 0.18 9.93
N TYR A 120 -5.93 -0.19 9.52
CA TYR A 120 -5.24 -1.38 10.03
C TYR A 120 -4.68 -1.20 11.45
N ARG A 121 -4.44 0.03 11.91
CA ARG A 121 -4.13 0.31 13.32
C ARG A 121 -5.38 0.15 14.19
N ASN A 122 -6.47 0.79 13.80
CA ASN A 122 -7.73 0.85 14.54
C ASN A 122 -8.45 -0.50 14.61
N GLN A 123 -8.24 -1.42 13.65
CA GLN A 123 -8.76 -2.79 13.74
C GLN A 123 -8.26 -3.52 15.00
N ALA A 124 -7.01 -3.30 15.42
CA ALA A 124 -6.50 -3.90 16.66
C ALA A 124 -7.17 -3.29 17.90
N ASP A 125 -7.43 -1.97 17.88
CA ASP A 125 -8.10 -1.28 18.98
C ASP A 125 -9.56 -1.71 19.09
N GLN A 126 -10.26 -1.96 17.98
CA GLN A 126 -11.62 -2.49 18.00
C GLN A 126 -11.68 -3.92 18.56
N VAL A 127 -10.73 -4.79 18.18
CA VAL A 127 -10.66 -6.15 18.74
C VAL A 127 -10.35 -6.11 20.24
N MET A 128 -9.42 -5.28 20.67
CA MET A 128 -9.09 -5.12 22.10
C MET A 128 -10.25 -4.54 22.90
N LYS A 129 -10.97 -3.55 22.37
CA LYS A 129 -12.19 -3.03 22.99
C LYS A 129 -13.30 -4.08 23.06
N GLY A 130 -13.44 -4.90 22.02
CA GLY A 130 -14.38 -6.02 21.99
C GLY A 130 -14.06 -7.07 23.05
N ILE A 131 -12.78 -7.46 23.19
CA ILE A 131 -12.31 -8.41 24.21
C ILE A 131 -12.49 -7.82 25.62
N GLN A 132 -12.10 -6.57 25.85
CA GLN A 132 -12.29 -5.90 27.13
C GLN A 132 -13.78 -5.78 27.48
N GLY A 133 -14.63 -5.41 26.53
CA GLY A 133 -16.09 -5.38 26.68
C GLY A 133 -16.69 -6.75 26.99
N TRP A 134 -16.17 -7.81 26.37
CA TRP A 134 -16.57 -9.18 26.68
C TRP A 134 -16.12 -9.62 28.07
N ILE A 135 -14.87 -9.37 28.47
CA ILE A 135 -14.35 -9.67 29.82
C ILE A 135 -15.14 -8.93 30.90
N THR A 136 -15.52 -7.67 30.65
CA THR A 136 -16.35 -6.90 31.58
C THR A 136 -17.80 -7.38 31.63
N GLN A 137 -18.36 -7.91 30.54
CA GLN A 137 -19.70 -8.51 30.52
C GLN A 137 -19.77 -9.93 31.11
N THR A 138 -18.73 -10.75 30.94
CA THR A 138 -18.76 -12.17 31.36
C THR A 138 -18.22 -12.41 32.76
N GLY A 139 -17.67 -11.41 33.45
CA GLY A 139 -17.29 -11.49 34.86
C GLY A 139 -16.23 -12.55 35.19
N THR A 140 -15.55 -13.11 34.20
CA THR A 140 -14.51 -14.12 34.41
C THR A 140 -13.15 -13.42 34.47
N LYS A 141 -12.59 -13.29 35.69
CA LYS A 141 -11.16 -13.02 35.85
C LYS A 141 -10.37 -14.22 35.31
N PRO A 142 -9.34 -14.03 34.48
CA PRO A 142 -8.41 -15.10 34.20
C PRO A 142 -7.67 -15.43 35.50
N GLY A 143 -7.81 -16.68 35.95
CA GLY A 143 -6.97 -17.28 37.00
C GLY A 143 -5.64 -17.74 36.44
#